data_AF-A0A381VRJ1-F1
#
_entry.id   AF-A0A381VRJ1-F1
#
_cell.length_a   1.000
_cell.length_b   1.000
_cell.length_c   1.000
_cell.angle_alpha   90.00
_cell.angle_beta   90.00
_cell.angle_gamma   90.00
#
_symmetry.space_group_name_H-M   'P 1'
#
loop_
_entity.id
_entity.type
_entity.pdbx_description
1 polymer ?
#
loop_
_entity_poly.entity_id
_entity_poly.type
_entity_poly.pdbx_seq_one_letter_code
_entity_poly.pdbx_strand_id
1 'polypeptide(L)'
;MSERTVVDTRLDKLEQDNRRLKLALGALLFVMAGGGLIIERAMMPEEFPQVIEEVPLVGAVMPEQIPDVIQARRFEVIDENGTLRTLMDGKTIAYLDENRVTRAQLYADGFFYSDASGNVVWNAPER
;
A
#
# COMPACT_ATOMS: atom_id res chain seq x y z
N MET A 1 -30.29 9.98 17.55
CA MET A 1 -29.19 10.47 16.70
C MET A 1 -28.56 9.24 16.06
N SER A 2 -28.60 9.12 14.73
CA SER A 2 -28.16 7.90 14.03
C SER A 2 -26.64 7.91 13.83
N GLU A 3 -25.96 6.77 13.90
CA GLU A 3 -24.52 6.65 13.66
C GLU A 3 -24.09 7.30 12.34
N ARG A 4 -24.97 7.25 11.33
CA ARG A 4 -24.78 7.90 10.03
C ARG A 4 -24.56 9.42 10.15
N THR A 5 -25.35 10.10 11.00
CA THR A 5 -25.21 11.55 11.23
C THR A 5 -23.93 11.94 11.95
N VAL A 6 -23.37 11.03 12.76
CA VAL A 6 -22.09 11.26 13.46
C VAL A 6 -20.91 11.12 12.51
N VAL A 7 -20.97 10.14 11.60
CA VAL A 7 -19.94 9.93 10.57
C VAL A 7 -19.91 11.12 9.61
N ASP A 8 -21.07 11.57 9.12
CA ASP A 8 -21.16 12.72 8.22
C ASP A 8 -20.56 13.99 8.86
N THR A 9 -20.90 14.25 10.13
CA THR A 9 -20.36 15.40 10.88
C THR A 9 -18.83 15.32 11.03
N ARG A 10 -18.28 14.13 11.26
CA ARG A 10 -16.82 13.93 11.37
C ARG A 10 -16.12 14.10 10.03
N LEU A 11 -16.75 13.65 8.96
CA LEU A 11 -16.23 13.79 7.60
C LEU A 11 -16.17 15.27 7.19
N ASP A 12 -17.25 16.03 7.38
CA ASP A 12 -17.31 17.47 7.09
C ASP A 12 -16.20 18.25 7.82
N LYS A 13 -15.97 17.89 9.08
CA LYS A 13 -14.90 18.50 9.89
C LYS A 13 -13.51 18.17 9.35
N LEU A 14 -13.27 16.91 8.98
CA LEU A 14 -12.00 16.49 8.38
C LEU A 14 -11.74 17.19 7.04
N GLU A 15 -12.75 17.36 6.20
CA GLU A 15 -12.63 18.09 4.94
C GLU A 15 -12.29 19.57 5.15
N GLN A 16 -12.93 20.21 6.13
CA GLN A 16 -12.66 21.59 6.48
C GLN A 16 -11.24 21.77 7.03
N ASP A 17 -10.80 20.89 7.93
CA ASP A 17 -9.46 20.94 8.50
C ASP A 17 -8.39 20.66 7.44
N ASN A 18 -8.64 19.73 6.52
CA ASN A 18 -7.74 19.45 5.39
C ASN A 18 -7.60 20.68 4.47
N ARG A 19 -8.70 21.38 4.17
CA ARG A 19 -8.69 22.61 3.37
C ARG A 19 -7.86 23.70 4.03
N ARG A 20 -8.01 23.88 5.35
CA ARG A 20 -7.21 24.85 6.13
C ARG A 20 -5.73 24.50 6.13
N LEU A 21 -5.40 23.22 6.32
CA LEU A 21 -4.02 22.74 6.30
C LEU A 21 -3.35 23.00 4.95
N LYS A 22 -4.05 22.71 3.84
CA LYS A 22 -3.54 22.97 2.48
C LYS A 22 -3.24 24.45 2.25
N LEU A 23 -4.13 25.34 2.69
CA LEU A 23 -3.91 26.79 2.58
C LEU A 23 -2.74 27.26 3.43
N ALA A 24 -2.63 26.77 4.67
CA ALA A 24 -1.53 27.11 5.57
C ALA A 24 -0.18 26.63 5.01
N LEU A 25 -0.13 25.42 4.47
CA LEU A 25 1.07 24.89 3.82
C LEU A 25 1.44 25.70 2.58
N GLY A 26 0.47 26.08 1.75
CA GLY A 26 0.70 26.93 0.58
C GLY A 26 1.26 28.31 0.96
N ALA A 27 0.71 28.95 1.99
CA ALA A 27 1.22 30.21 2.50
C ALA A 27 2.63 30.08 3.09
N LEU A 28 2.91 29.01 3.83
CA LEU A 28 4.24 28.73 4.37
C LEU A 28 5.26 28.52 3.25
N LEU A 29 4.93 27.73 2.23
CA LEU A 29 5.78 27.53 1.06
C LEU A 29 5.99 28.85 0.31
N PHE A 30 4.97 29.69 0.18
CA PHE A 30 5.08 31.01 -0.44
C PHE A 30 6.05 31.94 0.32
N VAL A 31 6.01 31.91 1.65
CA VAL A 31 6.95 32.65 2.52
C VAL A 31 8.37 32.08 2.39
N MET A 32 8.53 30.76 2.43
CA MET A 32 9.83 30.08 2.34
C MET A 32 10.48 30.22 0.96
N ALA A 33 9.67 30.26 -0.11
CA ALA A 33 10.13 30.45 -1.49
C ALA A 33 10.47 31.91 -1.84
N GLY A 34 10.42 32.83 -0.86
CA GLY A 34 10.83 34.20 -1.08
C GLY A 34 9.83 35.02 -1.90
N GLY A 35 8.53 34.83 -1.69
CA GLY A 35 7.44 35.61 -2.32
C GLY A 35 7.48 37.14 -2.11
N GLY A 36 8.57 37.67 -1.54
CA GLY A 36 8.87 39.10 -1.42
C GLY A 36 9.86 39.65 -2.46
N LEU A 37 10.42 38.87 -3.38
CA LEU A 37 11.42 39.38 -4.35
C LEU A 37 10.84 39.86 -5.70
N ILE A 38 9.52 40.04 -5.83
CA ILE A 38 8.87 40.46 -7.09
C ILE A 38 7.95 41.66 -6.87
N ILE A 39 8.49 42.76 -6.34
CA ILE A 39 7.93 44.11 -6.59
C ILE A 39 8.96 45.01 -7.32
N GLU A 40 10.22 44.59 -7.44
CA GLU A 40 11.26 45.41 -8.07
C GLU A 40 11.33 45.28 -9.61
N ARG A 41 10.49 44.43 -10.23
CA ARG A 41 10.47 44.23 -11.69
C ARG A 41 9.44 45.06 -12.44
N ALA A 42 8.90 46.11 -11.82
CA ALA A 42 8.01 47.06 -12.50
C ALA A 42 8.75 48.06 -13.42
N MET A 43 10.09 47.99 -13.55
CA MET A 43 10.84 49.07 -14.19
C MET A 43 12.05 48.64 -15.03
N MET A 44 11.91 47.64 -15.92
CA MET A 44 12.73 47.54 -17.16
C MET A 44 12.08 46.58 -18.18
N PRO A 45 11.65 47.06 -19.37
CA PRO A 45 11.25 46.22 -20.47
C PRO A 45 12.44 46.06 -21.42
N GLU A 46 13.20 44.98 -21.28
CA GLU A 46 14.16 44.53 -22.28
C GLU A 46 13.95 43.02 -22.46
N GLU A 47 13.77 42.65 -23.72
CA GLU A 47 13.27 41.39 -24.23
C GLU A 47 14.17 40.21 -23.83
N PHE A 48 13.71 39.38 -22.90
CA PHE A 48 14.24 38.04 -22.74
C PHE A 48 13.36 37.07 -23.52
N PRO A 49 13.85 36.39 -24.58
CA PRO A 49 13.13 35.28 -25.14
C PRO A 49 13.03 34.19 -24.07
N GLN A 50 11.81 33.98 -23.57
CA GLN A 50 11.47 32.86 -22.71
C GLN A 50 11.50 31.59 -23.56
N VAL A 51 12.68 31.02 -23.78
CA VAL A 51 12.78 29.59 -24.01
C VAL A 51 12.52 28.94 -22.66
N ILE A 52 11.25 28.77 -22.34
CA ILE A 52 10.83 27.76 -21.37
C ILE A 52 11.10 26.46 -22.10
N GLU A 53 12.31 25.91 -21.93
CA GLU A 53 12.47 24.48 -22.12
C GLU A 53 11.42 23.85 -21.20
N GLU A 54 10.46 23.15 -21.78
CA GLU A 54 9.50 22.36 -21.03
C GLU A 54 10.31 21.46 -20.10
N VAL A 55 10.38 21.83 -18.82
CA VAL A 55 10.74 20.87 -17.76
C VAL A 55 9.72 19.76 -17.96
N PRO A 56 10.12 18.55 -18.40
CA PRO A 56 9.16 17.49 -18.55
C PRO A 56 8.57 17.29 -17.17
N LEU A 57 7.29 17.60 -17.01
CA LEU A 57 6.54 17.12 -15.86
C LEU A 57 6.74 15.61 -15.91
N VAL A 58 7.57 15.09 -15.01
CA VAL A 58 7.65 13.67 -14.66
C VAL A 58 6.34 13.36 -13.95
N GLY A 59 5.26 13.41 -14.74
CA GLY A 59 3.85 13.31 -14.37
C GLY A 59 3.18 12.15 -15.10
N ALA A 60 3.98 11.19 -15.56
CA ALA A 60 3.52 9.84 -15.86
C ALA A 60 4.22 8.90 -14.87
N VAL A 61 3.95 9.06 -13.57
CA VAL A 61 4.09 7.91 -12.67
C VAL A 61 3.05 6.91 -13.17
N MET A 62 3.53 5.84 -13.78
CA MET A 62 2.70 4.74 -14.27
C MET A 62 1.75 4.30 -13.14
N PRO A 63 0.47 3.99 -13.42
CA PRO A 63 -0.40 3.41 -12.41
C PRO A 63 0.28 2.17 -11.83
N GLU A 64 0.15 1.96 -10.52
CA GLU A 64 0.69 0.79 -9.80
C GLU A 64 0.56 -0.47 -10.67
N GLN A 65 1.68 -0.93 -11.25
CA GLN A 65 1.71 -2.18 -11.98
C GLN A 65 1.72 -3.28 -10.92
N ILE A 66 0.55 -3.82 -10.58
CA ILE A 66 0.50 -5.07 -9.84
C ILE A 66 1.13 -6.12 -10.76
N PRO A 67 2.23 -6.78 -10.37
CA PRO A 67 2.85 -7.79 -11.20
C PRO A 67 1.86 -8.93 -11.44
N ASP A 68 1.67 -9.32 -12.70
CA ASP A 68 0.88 -10.51 -13.04
C ASP A 68 1.49 -11.79 -12.44
N VAL A 69 2.82 -11.79 -12.25
CA VAL A 69 3.59 -12.89 -11.67
C VAL A 69 4.50 -12.36 -10.58
N ILE A 70 4.38 -12.93 -9.39
CA ILE A 70 5.32 -12.70 -8.29
C ILE A 70 6.25 -13.91 -8.21
N GLN A 71 7.56 -13.66 -8.28
CA GLN A 71 8.58 -14.71 -8.15
C GLN A 71 9.32 -14.56 -6.81
N ALA A 72 9.31 -15.63 -6.01
CA ALA A 72 10.06 -15.71 -4.77
C ALA A 72 10.48 -17.16 -4.51
N ARG A 73 11.53 -17.34 -3.70
CA ARG A 73 11.93 -18.68 -3.21
C ARG A 73 10.99 -19.23 -2.13
N ARG A 74 10.21 -18.35 -1.51
CA ARG A 74 9.34 -18.64 -0.38
C ARG A 74 8.23 -17.60 -0.30
N PHE A 75 7.01 -18.05 -0.05
CA PHE A 75 5.85 -17.22 0.25
C PHE A 75 5.33 -17.61 1.63
N GLU A 76 5.03 -16.60 2.45
CA GLU A 76 4.47 -16.77 3.78
C GLU A 76 3.25 -15.86 3.93
N VAL A 77 2.18 -16.42 4.50
CA VAL A 77 1.06 -15.65 5.02
C VAL A 77 1.17 -15.68 6.53
N ILE A 78 1.33 -14.49 7.12
CA ILE A 78 1.43 -14.28 8.56
C ILE A 78 0.18 -13.51 8.99
N ASP A 79 -0.49 -13.96 10.05
CA ASP A 79 -1.66 -13.27 10.59
C ASP A 79 -1.27 -12.04 11.44
N GLU A 80 -2.28 -11.32 11.93
CA GLU A 80 -2.10 -10.09 12.72
C GLU A 80 -1.28 -10.30 14.01
N ASN A 81 -1.21 -11.54 14.50
CA ASN A 81 -0.49 -11.89 15.73
C ASN A 81 0.95 -12.35 15.44
N GLY A 82 1.41 -12.29 14.19
CA GLY A 82 2.73 -12.79 13.79
C GLY A 82 2.78 -14.32 13.65
N THR A 83 1.63 -14.99 13.55
CA THR A 83 1.57 -16.45 13.39
C THR A 83 1.50 -16.84 11.92
N LEU A 84 2.38 -17.76 11.51
CA LEU A 84 2.41 -18.30 10.16
C LEU A 84 1.16 -19.15 9.91
N ARG A 85 0.39 -18.80 8.87
CA ARG A 85 -0.85 -19.48 8.46
C ARG A 85 -0.70 -20.25 7.16
N THR A 86 0.17 -19.81 6.26
CA THR A 86 0.46 -20.54 5.02
C THR A 86 1.92 -20.37 4.65
N LEU A 87 2.53 -21.44 4.18
CA LEU A 87 3.89 -21.47 3.66
C LEU A 87 3.89 -22.14 2.30
N MET A 88 4.58 -21.54 1.35
CA MET A 88 4.96 -22.18 0.10
C MET A 88 6.47 -22.02 -0.08
N ASP A 89 7.20 -23.13 -0.16
CA ASP A 89 8.62 -23.14 -0.45
C ASP A 89 8.99 -24.32 -1.39
N GLY A 90 10.28 -24.54 -1.61
CA GLY A 90 10.77 -25.61 -2.48
C GLY A 90 10.47 -27.03 -1.98
N LYS A 91 9.86 -27.21 -0.81
CA LYS A 91 9.53 -28.52 -0.23
C LYS A 91 8.03 -28.75 -0.13
N THR A 92 7.26 -27.72 0.20
CA THR A 92 5.85 -27.90 0.55
C THR A 92 5.00 -26.67 0.28
N ILE A 93 3.70 -26.90 0.12
CA ILE A 93 2.66 -25.92 0.37
C ILE A 93 1.87 -26.40 1.59
N ALA A 94 1.82 -25.59 2.65
CA ALA A 94 1.19 -25.97 3.91
C ALA A 94 0.27 -24.87 4.43
N TYR A 95 -0.87 -25.27 4.99
CA TYR A 95 -1.77 -24.43 5.78
C TYR A 95 -1.70 -24.86 7.25
N LEU A 96 -1.55 -23.87 8.14
CA LEU A 96 -1.45 -24.03 9.58
C LEU A 96 -2.61 -23.29 10.28
N ASP A 97 -3.12 -23.89 11.34
CA ASP A 97 -4.09 -23.22 12.22
C ASP A 97 -3.41 -22.23 13.18
N GLU A 98 -4.21 -21.59 14.03
CA GLU A 98 -3.75 -20.66 15.07
C GLU A 98 -2.77 -21.27 16.07
N ASN A 99 -2.82 -22.59 16.27
CA ASN A 99 -1.94 -23.34 17.18
C ASN A 99 -0.66 -23.84 16.48
N ARG A 100 -0.41 -23.41 15.24
CA ARG A 100 0.71 -23.86 14.37
C ARG A 100 0.68 -25.35 14.05
N VAL A 101 -0.49 -25.97 14.14
CA VAL A 101 -0.69 -27.34 13.70
C VAL A 101 -1.00 -27.30 12.20
N THR A 102 -0.28 -28.11 11.44
CA THR A 102 -0.56 -28.27 10.00
C THR A 102 -1.94 -28.90 9.84
N ARG A 103 -2.77 -28.33 8.98
CA ARG A 103 -4.14 -28.80 8.69
C ARG A 103 -4.30 -29.34 7.28
N ALA A 104 -3.52 -28.80 6.35
CA ALA A 104 -3.43 -29.30 4.99
C ALA A 104 -2.00 -29.13 4.49
N GLN A 105 -1.47 -30.13 3.80
CA GLN A 105 -0.11 -30.08 3.28
C GLN A 105 -0.01 -30.81 1.95
N LEU A 106 0.59 -30.14 0.97
CA LEU A 106 1.06 -30.71 -0.28
C LEU A 106 2.60 -30.80 -0.23
N TYR A 107 3.13 -31.96 -0.56
CA TYR A 107 4.57 -32.23 -0.71
C TYR A 107 4.77 -33.12 -1.95
N ALA A 108 6.02 -33.47 -2.25
CA ALA A 108 6.36 -34.20 -3.48
C ALA A 108 5.56 -35.50 -3.67
N ASP A 109 5.33 -36.22 -2.57
CA ASP A 109 4.77 -37.58 -2.61
C ASP A 109 3.27 -37.63 -2.32
N GLY A 110 2.62 -36.50 -2.02
CA GLY A 110 1.20 -36.50 -1.76
C GLY A 110 0.62 -35.25 -1.13
N PHE A 111 -0.64 -35.40 -0.74
CA PHE A 111 -1.45 -34.36 -0.12
C PHE A 111 -2.25 -34.95 1.03
N PHE A 112 -2.30 -34.29 2.19
CA PHE A 112 -3.13 -34.74 3.31
C PHE A 112 -3.85 -33.61 4.03
N TYR A 113 -4.87 -33.99 4.79
CA TYR A 113 -5.56 -33.18 5.79
C TYR A 113 -5.42 -33.78 7.19
N SER A 114 -5.35 -32.92 8.20
CA SER A 114 -5.22 -33.31 9.60
C SER A 114 -6.30 -32.66 10.48
N ASP A 115 -6.71 -33.39 11.52
CA ASP A 115 -7.63 -32.90 12.57
C ASP A 115 -6.99 -31.83 13.44
N ALA A 116 -7.75 -31.33 14.42
CA ALA A 116 -7.34 -30.31 15.38
C ALA A 116 -6.08 -30.68 16.20
N SER A 117 -5.88 -31.96 16.46
CA SER A 117 -4.76 -32.50 17.23
C SER A 117 -3.51 -32.76 16.37
N GLY A 118 -3.63 -32.64 15.05
CA GLY A 118 -2.54 -32.88 14.10
C GLY A 118 -2.49 -34.30 13.56
N ASN A 119 -3.50 -35.13 13.81
CA ASN A 119 -3.58 -36.47 13.23
C ASN A 119 -4.10 -36.38 11.81
N VAL A 120 -3.49 -37.11 10.88
CA VAL A 120 -3.99 -37.21 9.50
C VAL A 120 -5.35 -37.89 9.51
N VAL A 121 -6.36 -37.19 8.98
CA VAL A 121 -7.73 -37.71 8.82
C VAL A 121 -8.01 -38.16 7.40
N TRP A 122 -7.23 -37.68 6.45
CA TRP A 122 -7.34 -38.05 5.04
C TRP A 122 -6.03 -37.78 4.32
N ASN A 123 -5.63 -38.68 3.42
CA ASN A 123 -4.52 -38.48 2.50
C ASN A 123 -4.94 -38.86 1.07
N ALA A 124 -4.28 -38.26 0.09
CA ALA A 124 -4.40 -38.64 -1.30
C ALA A 124 -4.00 -40.12 -1.43
N PRO A 125 -4.73 -40.91 -2.25
CA PRO A 125 -4.36 -42.29 -2.53
C PRO A 125 -2.95 -42.36 -3.12
N GLU A 126 -2.22 -43.42 -2.78
CA GLU A 126 -0.99 -43.76 -3.48
C GLU A 126 -1.31 -44.04 -4.96
N ARG A 127 -0.39 -43.63 -5.85
CA ARG A 127 -0.53 -43.80 -7.30
C ARG A 127 -0.06 -45.16 -7.77
#